data_AF-A0A933J1J6-F1
#
_entry.id   AF-A0A933J1J6-F1
#
_cell.length_a   1.000
_cell.length_b   1.000
_cell.length_c   1.000
_cell.angle_alpha   90.00
_cell.angle_beta   90.00
_cell.angle_gamma   90.00
#
_symmetry.space_group_name_H-M   'P 1'
#
loop_
_entity.id
_entity.type
_entity.pdbx_description
1 polymer ?
#
loop_
_entity_poly.entity_id
_entity_poly.type
_entity_poly.pdbx_seq_one_letter_code
_entity_poly.pdbx_strand_id
1 'polypeptide(L)'
;MVSNQINANQLSKSMVVWRRTGKEHGENDGFRVNSPETIAAHLDRKLAEYRAAPQDAWRWYQVDEGLIVERFGLPARGPFRADTRFYYLLERGIGVMENCYFRPPNDHWRWYLHLADIYYDSSRVCWIMKDLFCDILVDHDKAHHRVLDLDELGDALEQGLVTPSEMVRVLRNADAALEDIAAGKFPFPEIIRAHEACRALGWDSVEI
;
A
#
# COMPACT_ATOMS: atom_id res chain seq x y z
N MET A 1 -10.47 -13.06 25.72
CA MET A 1 -11.03 -12.34 24.56
C MET A 1 -11.32 -13.35 23.49
N VAL A 2 -12.56 -13.43 22.99
CA VAL A 2 -12.91 -14.32 21.89
C VAL A 2 -12.21 -13.75 20.65
N SER A 3 -11.14 -14.42 20.20
CA SER A 3 -10.59 -14.16 18.87
C SER A 3 -11.69 -14.58 17.89
N ASN A 4 -12.37 -13.59 17.31
CA ASN A 4 -13.26 -13.85 16.18
C ASN A 4 -12.36 -14.14 14.98
N GLN A 5 -12.06 -15.41 14.79
CA GLN A 5 -11.26 -15.88 13.66
C GLN A 5 -11.95 -15.48 12.35
N ILE A 6 -11.26 -14.72 11.50
CA ILE A 6 -11.73 -14.34 10.17
C ILE A 6 -11.87 -15.62 9.33
N ASN A 7 -13.04 -15.81 8.71
CA ASN A 7 -13.29 -16.92 7.80
C ASN A 7 -13.21 -16.45 6.34
N ALA A 8 -12.73 -17.32 5.44
CA ALA A 8 -12.55 -16.98 4.02
C ALA A 8 -13.84 -16.53 3.32
N ASN A 9 -15.00 -17.01 3.78
CA ASN A 9 -16.31 -16.64 3.25
C ASN A 9 -16.76 -15.21 3.64
N GLN A 10 -16.08 -14.58 4.60
CA GLN A 10 -16.33 -13.18 5.00
C GLN A 10 -15.52 -12.19 4.15
N LEU A 11 -14.53 -12.68 3.40
CA LEU A 11 -13.65 -11.87 2.57
C LEU A 11 -14.24 -11.72 1.17
N SER A 12 -14.28 -10.48 0.66
CA SER A 12 -14.80 -10.21 -0.69
C SER A 12 -13.67 -9.82 -1.64
N LYS A 13 -13.75 -10.26 -2.90
CA LYS A 13 -12.80 -9.86 -3.92
C LYS A 13 -12.89 -8.36 -4.14
N SER A 14 -11.73 -7.72 -4.15
CA SER A 14 -11.62 -6.27 -4.36
C SER A 14 -10.61 -5.98 -5.46
N MET A 15 -10.37 -4.71 -5.73
CA MET A 15 -9.34 -4.27 -6.66
C MET A 15 -8.79 -2.94 -6.19
N VAL A 16 -7.46 -2.86 -6.10
CA VAL A 16 -6.75 -1.62 -5.78
C VAL A 16 -5.86 -1.25 -6.96
N VAL A 17 -5.98 -0.01 -7.41
CA VAL A 17 -5.07 0.57 -8.41
C VAL A 17 -4.15 1.54 -7.71
N TRP A 18 -2.86 1.23 -7.73
CA TRP A 18 -1.85 2.17 -7.28
C TRP A 18 -1.64 3.25 -8.33
N ARG A 19 -1.94 4.49 -7.98
CA ARG A 19 -1.69 5.69 -8.77
C ARG A 19 -0.42 6.36 -8.23
N ARG A 20 0.65 6.27 -9.00
CA ARG A 20 1.91 6.96 -8.70
C ARG A 20 1.80 8.41 -9.21
N THR A 21 1.59 9.34 -8.30
CA THR A 21 1.29 10.74 -8.63
C THR A 21 2.41 11.35 -9.47
N GLY A 22 2.06 11.98 -10.58
CA GLY A 22 3.00 12.61 -11.49
C GLY A 22 3.65 11.69 -12.52
N LYS A 23 3.42 10.37 -12.42
CA LYS A 23 3.92 9.33 -13.35
C LYS A 23 2.84 8.77 -14.27
N GLU A 24 1.64 9.35 -14.27
CA GLU A 24 0.49 8.78 -14.99
C GLU A 24 0.73 8.69 -16.51
N HIS A 25 1.53 9.60 -17.08
CA HIS A 25 1.91 9.60 -18.49
C HIS A 25 2.97 8.55 -18.87
N GLY A 26 3.76 8.07 -17.91
CA GLY A 26 4.87 7.14 -18.14
C GLY A 26 5.81 7.05 -16.94
N GLU A 27 6.20 5.83 -16.54
CA GLU A 27 7.06 5.62 -15.35
C GLU A 27 8.47 6.23 -15.52
N ASN A 28 8.98 6.28 -16.76
CA ASN A 28 10.34 6.71 -17.07
C ASN A 28 10.47 8.20 -17.41
N ASP A 29 9.36 8.94 -17.48
CA ASP A 29 9.31 10.27 -18.10
C ASP A 29 9.40 11.43 -17.08
N GLY A 30 10.08 11.20 -15.96
CA GLY A 30 10.16 12.18 -14.86
C GLY A 30 8.81 12.38 -14.14
N PHE A 31 8.73 13.34 -13.23
CA PHE A 31 7.49 13.73 -12.56
C PHE A 31 6.92 15.00 -13.22
N ARG A 32 5.60 15.05 -13.44
CA ARG A 32 4.91 16.27 -13.89
C ARG A 32 3.42 16.23 -13.56
N VAL A 33 2.81 17.40 -13.43
CA VAL A 33 1.35 17.52 -13.31
C VAL A 33 0.70 17.04 -14.61
N ASN A 34 -0.16 16.04 -14.51
CA ASN A 34 -0.87 15.44 -15.64
C ASN A 34 -2.32 15.94 -15.69
N SER A 35 -2.88 16.04 -16.90
CA SER A 35 -4.27 16.43 -17.08
C SER A 35 -5.24 15.37 -16.50
N PRO A 36 -6.48 15.74 -16.13
CA PRO A 36 -7.48 14.77 -15.68
C PRO A 36 -7.70 13.63 -16.67
N GLU A 37 -7.65 13.90 -17.98
CA GLU A 37 -7.80 12.89 -19.04
C GLU A 37 -6.62 11.93 -19.06
N THR A 38 -5.40 12.43 -18.86
CA THR A 38 -4.19 11.61 -18.78
C THR A 38 -4.25 10.67 -17.57
N ILE A 39 -4.69 11.19 -16.41
CA ILE A 39 -4.87 10.41 -15.18
C ILE A 39 -5.95 9.34 -15.40
N ALA A 40 -7.11 9.72 -15.96
CA ALA A 40 -8.20 8.79 -16.25
C ALA A 40 -7.76 7.66 -17.19
N ALA A 41 -7.11 8.00 -18.31
CA ALA A 41 -6.61 7.02 -19.27
C ALA A 41 -5.58 6.06 -18.63
N HIS A 42 -4.72 6.56 -17.76
CA HIS A 42 -3.77 5.74 -17.00
C HIS A 42 -4.50 4.73 -16.11
N LEU A 43 -5.46 5.19 -15.32
CA LEU A 43 -6.24 4.32 -14.42
C LEU A 43 -7.04 3.28 -15.21
N ASP A 44 -7.71 3.71 -16.29
CA ASP A 44 -8.54 2.84 -17.12
C ASP A 44 -7.70 1.74 -17.79
N ARG A 45 -6.48 2.05 -18.24
CA ARG A 45 -5.54 1.06 -18.77
C ARG A 45 -5.16 0.01 -17.73
N LYS A 46 -4.77 0.42 -16.51
CA LYS A 46 -4.42 -0.53 -15.43
C LYS A 46 -5.61 -1.40 -15.04
N LEU A 47 -6.81 -0.82 -14.99
CA LEU A 47 -8.04 -1.56 -14.72
C LEU A 47 -8.37 -2.56 -15.81
N ALA A 48 -8.21 -2.20 -17.09
CA ALA A 48 -8.42 -3.11 -18.20
C ALA A 48 -7.49 -4.33 -18.10
N GLU A 49 -6.21 -4.11 -17.76
CA GLU A 49 -5.25 -5.19 -17.52
C GLU A 49 -5.71 -6.13 -16.38
N TYR A 50 -6.17 -5.59 -15.26
CA TYR A 50 -6.65 -6.40 -14.12
C TYR A 50 -7.96 -7.13 -14.42
N ARG A 51 -8.87 -6.49 -15.15
CA ARG A 51 -10.18 -7.06 -15.53
C ARG A 51 -10.10 -8.08 -16.66
N ALA A 52 -9.00 -8.12 -17.40
CA ALA A 52 -8.75 -9.18 -18.37
C ALA A 52 -8.57 -10.56 -17.70
N ALA A 53 -8.14 -10.57 -16.42
CA ALA A 53 -8.06 -11.79 -15.62
C ALA A 53 -9.42 -12.09 -14.94
N PRO A 54 -9.79 -13.38 -14.81
CA PRO A 54 -10.99 -13.76 -14.08
C PRO A 54 -10.87 -13.38 -12.59
N GLN A 55 -12.02 -13.11 -11.96
CA GLN A 55 -12.08 -12.52 -10.62
C GLN A 55 -11.43 -13.41 -9.53
N ASP A 56 -11.49 -14.73 -9.69
CA ASP A 56 -10.84 -15.70 -8.83
C ASP A 56 -9.30 -15.55 -8.82
N ALA A 57 -8.72 -15.13 -9.95
CA ALA A 57 -7.30 -14.82 -10.09
C ALA A 57 -6.90 -13.43 -9.55
N TRP A 58 -7.85 -12.58 -9.14
CA TRP A 58 -7.52 -11.28 -8.56
C TRP A 58 -6.79 -11.44 -7.23
N ARG A 59 -5.84 -10.56 -7.00
CA ARG A 59 -4.92 -10.61 -5.86
C ARG A 59 -5.38 -9.87 -4.61
N TRP A 60 -6.51 -9.15 -4.68
CA TRP A 60 -7.01 -8.32 -3.57
C TRP A 60 -8.26 -8.90 -2.92
N TYR A 61 -8.31 -8.83 -1.60
CA TYR A 61 -9.49 -9.13 -0.81
C TYR A 61 -9.77 -7.99 0.18
N GLN A 62 -11.01 -7.49 0.17
CA GLN A 62 -11.53 -6.62 1.22
C GLN A 62 -11.78 -7.47 2.48
N VAL A 63 -11.22 -7.03 3.61
CA VAL A 63 -11.38 -7.69 4.91
C VAL A 63 -12.55 -7.08 5.67
N ASP A 64 -12.56 -5.75 5.78
CA ASP A 64 -13.60 -4.95 6.43
C ASP A 64 -13.65 -3.56 5.78
N GLU A 65 -14.43 -2.61 6.31
CA GLU A 65 -14.56 -1.25 5.74
C GLU A 65 -13.24 -0.46 5.76
N GLY A 66 -12.26 -0.85 6.58
CA GLY A 66 -11.00 -0.15 6.79
C GLY A 66 -9.76 -0.87 6.26
N LEU A 67 -9.89 -2.09 5.71
CA LEU A 67 -8.74 -2.94 5.37
C LEU A 67 -8.93 -3.75 4.08
N ILE A 68 -7.89 -3.71 3.24
CA ILE A 68 -7.71 -4.59 2.07
C ILE A 68 -6.38 -5.29 2.17
N VAL A 69 -6.33 -6.57 1.80
CA VAL A 69 -5.09 -7.35 1.68
C VAL A 69 -4.81 -7.69 0.22
N GLU A 70 -3.54 -7.68 -0.16
CA GLU A 70 -3.04 -8.10 -1.46
C GLU A 70 -1.93 -9.14 -1.31
N ARG A 71 -2.01 -10.19 -2.15
CA ARG A 71 -0.90 -11.11 -2.39
C ARG A 71 -0.18 -10.76 -3.68
N PHE A 72 1.05 -10.25 -3.56
CA PHE A 72 1.86 -9.98 -4.74
C PHE A 72 2.21 -11.27 -5.49
N GLY A 73 2.07 -11.24 -6.81
CA GLY A 73 2.34 -12.38 -7.68
C GLY A 73 3.83 -12.68 -7.82
N LEU A 74 4.16 -13.96 -7.94
CA LEU A 74 5.49 -14.42 -8.36
C LEU A 74 5.74 -14.05 -9.85
N PRO A 75 7.01 -13.91 -10.29
CA PRO A 75 8.25 -14.23 -9.57
C PRO A 75 8.74 -13.12 -8.63
N ALA A 76 9.57 -13.50 -7.66
CA ALA A 76 10.32 -12.57 -6.81
C ALA A 76 11.12 -11.59 -7.67
N ARG A 77 10.95 -10.28 -7.42
CA ARG A 77 11.65 -9.20 -8.13
C ARG A 77 12.08 -8.13 -7.14
N GLY A 78 13.33 -7.68 -7.27
CA GLY A 78 13.88 -6.65 -6.39
C GLY A 78 13.76 -7.05 -4.91
N PRO A 79 13.10 -6.24 -4.07
CA PRO A 79 12.94 -6.55 -2.65
C PRO A 79 11.83 -7.56 -2.35
N PHE A 80 11.01 -7.92 -3.33
CA PHE A 80 9.83 -8.76 -3.11
C PHE A 80 10.15 -10.25 -3.17
N ARG A 81 9.51 -11.01 -2.30
CA ARG A 81 9.61 -12.47 -2.16
C ARG A 81 8.22 -13.09 -2.07
N ALA A 82 8.14 -14.43 -2.03
CA ALA A 82 6.87 -15.17 -2.00
C ALA A 82 6.02 -14.86 -0.75
N ASP A 83 6.66 -14.41 0.32
CA ASP A 83 6.09 -14.04 1.62
C ASP A 83 5.89 -12.52 1.78
N THR A 84 6.20 -11.71 0.76
CA THR A 84 5.84 -10.28 0.75
C THR A 84 4.32 -10.13 0.69
N ARG A 85 3.76 -9.32 1.58
CA ARG A 85 2.32 -9.04 1.66
C ARG A 85 2.06 -7.55 1.60
N PHE A 86 0.92 -7.19 1.04
CA PHE A 86 0.51 -5.80 0.86
C PHE A 86 -0.79 -5.56 1.62
N TYR A 87 -0.86 -4.50 2.41
CA TYR A 87 -2.05 -4.13 3.19
C TYR A 87 -2.40 -2.68 2.91
N TYR A 88 -3.69 -2.38 2.76
CA TYR A 88 -4.17 -1.01 2.58
C TYR A 88 -5.00 -0.65 3.80
N LEU A 89 -4.45 0.20 4.67
CA LEU A 89 -5.11 0.70 5.87
C LEU A 89 -5.84 1.99 5.49
N LEU A 90 -7.13 1.85 5.17
CA LEU A 90 -7.90 2.87 4.48
C LEU A 90 -8.05 4.15 5.32
N GLU A 91 -8.39 4.00 6.60
CA GLU A 91 -8.56 5.14 7.52
C GLU A 91 -7.24 5.84 7.86
N ARG A 92 -6.13 5.09 7.88
CA ARG A 92 -4.80 5.67 8.14
C ARG A 92 -4.22 6.36 6.91
N GLY A 93 -4.74 6.06 5.71
CA GLY A 93 -4.13 6.50 4.46
C GLY A 93 -2.72 5.94 4.29
N ILE A 94 -2.54 4.64 4.58
CA ILE A 94 -1.24 3.97 4.50
C ILE A 94 -1.35 2.69 3.69
N GLY A 95 -0.54 2.56 2.65
CA GLY A 95 -0.24 1.28 2.01
C GLY A 95 0.98 0.65 2.66
N VAL A 96 0.90 -0.62 3.05
CA VAL A 96 1.96 -1.33 3.78
C VAL A 96 2.47 -2.46 2.93
N MET A 97 3.79 -2.55 2.80
CA MET A 97 4.47 -3.73 2.29
C MET A 97 5.23 -4.39 3.44
N GLU A 98 4.82 -5.61 3.79
CA GLU A 98 5.50 -6.45 4.76
C GLU A 98 6.48 -7.38 4.05
N ASN A 99 7.57 -7.73 4.71
CA ASN A 99 8.61 -8.65 4.22
C ASN A 99 9.28 -8.15 2.93
N CYS A 100 9.75 -6.90 2.91
CA CYS A 100 10.62 -6.37 1.87
C CYS A 100 12.09 -6.65 2.21
N TYR A 101 12.76 -7.48 1.39
CA TYR A 101 14.14 -7.94 1.62
C TYR A 101 15.15 -7.07 0.87
N PHE A 102 16.12 -6.51 1.60
CA PHE A 102 17.18 -5.70 1.01
C PHE A 102 18.44 -6.52 0.73
N ARG A 103 19.30 -5.99 -0.14
CA ARG A 103 20.58 -6.62 -0.45
C ARG A 103 21.59 -6.41 0.71
N PRO A 104 22.62 -7.26 0.81
CA PRO A 104 23.69 -7.11 1.79
C PRO A 104 24.26 -5.69 1.90
N PRO A 105 24.69 -5.24 3.10
CA PRO A 105 24.83 -6.04 4.33
C PRO A 105 23.52 -6.22 5.13
N ASN A 106 22.44 -5.54 4.73
CA ASN A 106 21.17 -5.53 5.46
C ASN A 106 20.19 -6.57 4.88
N ASP A 107 20.47 -7.85 5.12
CA ASP A 107 19.65 -8.97 4.60
C ASP A 107 18.36 -9.23 5.42
N HIS A 108 18.07 -8.34 6.38
CA HIS A 108 16.82 -8.38 7.14
C HIS A 108 15.67 -7.79 6.33
N TRP A 109 14.50 -8.39 6.50
CA TRP A 109 13.26 -7.88 5.93
C TRP A 109 12.82 -6.62 6.67
N ARG A 110 12.03 -5.75 6.02
CA ARG A 110 11.48 -4.54 6.64
C ARG A 110 10.03 -4.30 6.19
N TRP A 111 9.40 -3.34 6.84
CA TRP A 111 8.11 -2.79 6.46
C TRP A 111 8.30 -1.47 5.69
N TYR A 112 7.65 -1.35 4.54
CA TYR A 112 7.44 -0.06 3.88
C TYR A 112 6.02 0.43 4.16
N LEU A 113 5.90 1.63 4.69
CA LEU A 113 4.63 2.33 4.89
C LEU A 113 4.58 3.49 3.90
N HIS A 114 3.83 3.34 2.81
CA HIS A 114 3.56 4.41 1.85
C HIS A 114 2.45 5.31 2.36
N LEU A 115 2.74 6.59 2.56
CA LEU A 115 1.71 7.57 2.88
C LEU A 115 0.92 7.89 1.62
N ALA A 116 -0.41 7.74 1.70
CA ALA A 116 -1.27 7.76 0.53
C ALA A 116 -2.63 8.42 0.81
N ASP A 117 -3.30 8.80 -0.28
CA ASP A 117 -4.76 8.97 -0.28
C ASP A 117 -5.39 7.69 -0.78
N ILE A 118 -6.25 7.06 0.00
CA ILE A 118 -6.91 5.82 -0.40
C ILE A 118 -8.41 6.03 -0.41
N TYR A 119 -9.01 5.93 -1.59
CA TYR A 119 -10.42 6.22 -1.78
C TYR A 119 -11.06 5.29 -2.80
N TYR A 120 -12.36 5.10 -2.66
CA TYR A 120 -13.14 4.28 -3.59
C TYR A 120 -13.63 5.14 -4.76
N ASP A 121 -13.28 4.76 -5.99
CA ASP A 121 -13.83 5.34 -7.21
C ASP A 121 -15.07 4.53 -7.64
N SER A 122 -16.25 5.08 -7.40
CA SER A 122 -17.52 4.42 -7.73
C SER A 122 -17.77 4.30 -9.24
N SER A 123 -17.21 5.19 -10.05
CA SER A 123 -17.34 5.11 -11.52
C SER A 123 -16.52 3.94 -12.07
N ARG A 124 -15.38 3.67 -11.44
CA ARG A 124 -14.48 2.57 -11.80
C ARG A 124 -14.71 1.32 -10.98
N VAL A 125 -15.52 1.35 -9.92
CA VAL A 125 -15.78 0.21 -9.03
C VAL A 125 -14.46 -0.41 -8.54
N CYS A 126 -13.57 0.44 -8.03
CA CYS A 126 -12.27 0.02 -7.49
C CYS A 126 -11.77 1.02 -6.44
N TRP A 127 -10.79 0.58 -5.66
CA TRP A 127 -10.02 1.47 -4.80
C TRP A 127 -8.85 2.07 -5.56
N ILE A 128 -8.58 3.35 -5.33
CA ILE A 128 -7.40 4.05 -5.80
C ILE A 128 -6.53 4.32 -4.58
N MET A 129 -5.28 3.85 -4.62
CA MET A 129 -4.23 4.29 -3.70
C MET A 129 -3.41 5.33 -4.46
N LYS A 130 -3.63 6.62 -4.16
CA LYS A 130 -2.82 7.73 -4.67
C LYS A 130 -1.59 7.87 -3.79
N ASP A 131 -0.42 7.64 -4.37
CA ASP A 131 0.88 7.85 -3.75
C ASP A 131 1.10 9.34 -3.44
N LEU A 132 1.59 9.63 -2.24
CA LEU A 132 1.91 11.00 -1.79
C LEU A 132 3.39 11.16 -1.41
N PHE A 133 4.28 10.46 -2.12
CA PHE A 133 5.76 10.61 -2.14
C PHE A 133 6.49 10.21 -0.86
N CYS A 134 5.99 10.54 0.33
CA CYS A 134 6.65 10.22 1.58
C CYS A 134 6.37 8.79 2.02
N ASP A 135 7.42 8.12 2.48
CA ASP A 135 7.36 6.76 3.01
C ASP A 135 8.00 6.67 4.39
N ILE A 136 7.60 5.68 5.19
CA ILE A 136 8.27 5.29 6.43
C ILE A 136 8.77 3.86 6.29
N LEU A 137 10.06 3.67 6.50
CA LEU A 137 10.69 2.35 6.57
C LEU A 137 10.84 1.94 8.03
N VAL A 138 10.25 0.82 8.42
CA VAL A 138 10.37 0.25 9.78
C VAL A 138 11.16 -1.05 9.71
N ASP A 139 12.19 -1.18 10.53
CA ASP A 139 13.03 -2.37 10.56
C ASP A 139 12.30 -3.58 11.18
N HIS A 140 12.84 -4.78 11.00
CA HIS A 140 12.27 -6.05 11.48
C HIS A 140 12.01 -6.09 12.99
N ASP A 141 12.73 -5.28 13.77
CA ASP A 141 12.54 -5.15 15.22
C ASP A 141 11.35 -4.28 15.62
N LYS A 142 10.63 -3.69 14.65
CA LYS A 142 9.40 -2.91 14.81
C LYS A 142 9.58 -1.58 15.55
N ALA A 143 10.82 -1.19 15.87
CA ALA A 143 11.11 0.02 16.65
C ALA A 143 11.97 1.01 15.86
N HIS A 144 13.04 0.53 15.22
CA HIS A 144 13.90 1.39 14.42
C HIS A 144 13.22 1.74 13.10
N HIS A 145 13.22 3.03 12.76
CA HIS A 145 12.53 3.52 11.58
C HIS A 145 13.25 4.71 10.95
N ARG A 146 12.93 4.98 9.68
CA ARG A 146 13.41 6.14 8.92
C ARG A 146 12.26 6.67 8.07
N VAL A 147 12.11 7.99 8.05
CA VAL A 147 11.26 8.66 7.06
C VAL A 147 12.06 8.84 5.78
N LEU A 148 11.47 8.52 4.64
CA LEU A 148 12.07 8.61 3.31
C LEU A 148 11.33 9.66 2.48
N ASP A 149 12.03 10.16 1.46
CA ASP A 149 11.46 10.93 0.34
C ASP A 149 10.70 12.21 0.76
N LEU A 150 11.13 12.82 1.88
CA LEU A 150 10.63 14.12 2.34
C LEU A 150 11.00 15.26 1.39
N ASP A 151 12.15 15.15 0.72
CA ASP A 151 12.58 16.05 -0.34
C ASP A 151 11.68 15.91 -1.57
N GLU A 152 11.38 14.69 -2.01
CA GLU A 152 10.44 14.46 -3.11
C GLU A 152 9.03 14.99 -2.79
N LEU A 153 8.55 14.85 -1.56
CA LEU A 153 7.28 15.45 -1.12
C LEU A 153 7.32 16.99 -1.18
N GLY A 154 8.45 17.61 -0.82
CA GLY A 154 8.67 19.05 -0.94
C GLY A 154 8.63 19.51 -2.40
N ASP A 155 9.40 18.85 -3.26
CA ASP A 155 9.43 19.11 -4.69
C ASP A 155 8.05 18.90 -5.33
N ALA A 156 7.30 17.90 -4.88
CA ALA A 156 5.96 17.62 -5.37
C ALA A 156 4.96 18.74 -5.01
N LEU A 157 5.10 19.38 -3.84
CA LEU A 157 4.32 20.55 -3.49
C LEU A 157 4.67 21.75 -4.38
N GLU A 158 5.96 22.03 -4.57
CA GLU A 158 6.42 23.14 -5.43
C GLU A 158 5.94 22.99 -6.87
N GLN A 159 5.95 21.76 -7.38
CA GLN A 159 5.51 21.44 -8.74
C GLN A 159 3.98 21.34 -8.89
N GLY A 160 3.22 21.39 -7.79
CA GLY A 160 1.76 21.26 -7.80
C GLY A 160 1.25 19.83 -8.04
N LEU A 161 2.08 18.81 -7.81
CA LEU A 161 1.70 17.39 -7.82
C LEU A 161 0.88 17.01 -6.58
N VAL A 162 1.17 17.68 -5.46
CA VAL A 162 0.47 17.56 -4.19
C VAL A 162 -0.06 18.93 -3.79
N THR A 163 -1.29 18.97 -3.30
CA THR A 163 -1.91 20.20 -2.80
C THR A 163 -1.49 20.49 -1.34
N PRO A 164 -1.59 21.74 -0.86
CA PRO A 164 -1.31 22.05 0.55
C PRO A 164 -2.14 21.22 1.54
N SER A 165 -3.39 20.90 1.22
CA SER A 165 -4.25 20.06 2.07
C SER A 165 -3.80 18.61 2.10
N GLU A 166 -3.34 18.06 0.98
CA GLU A 166 -2.74 16.72 0.92
C GLU A 166 -1.41 16.68 1.68
N MET A 167 -0.56 17.69 1.55
CA MET A 167 0.67 17.83 2.33
C MET A 167 0.37 17.80 3.84
N VAL A 168 -0.60 18.60 4.31
CA VAL A 168 -1.01 18.61 5.72
C VAL A 168 -1.47 17.23 6.19
N ARG A 169 -2.21 16.49 5.36
CA ARG A 169 -2.62 15.12 5.66
C ARG A 169 -1.44 14.17 5.75
N VAL A 170 -0.52 14.21 4.79
CA VAL A 170 0.69 13.35 4.79
C VAL A 170 1.48 13.56 6.08
N LEU A 171 1.74 14.82 6.45
CA LEU A 171 2.49 15.16 7.66
C LEU A 171 1.79 14.64 8.93
N ARG A 172 0.46 14.79 9.03
CA ARG A 172 -0.32 14.28 10.18
C ARG A 172 -0.35 12.75 10.24
N ASN A 173 -0.51 12.09 9.10
CA ASN A 173 -0.53 10.63 9.04
C ASN A 173 0.85 10.05 9.36
N ALA A 174 1.91 10.69 8.87
CA ALA A 174 3.29 10.32 9.20
C ALA A 174 3.55 10.50 10.70
N ASP A 175 3.21 11.65 11.28
CA ASP A 175 3.36 11.92 12.72
C ASP A 175 2.62 10.88 13.58
N ALA A 176 1.34 10.63 13.29
CA ALA A 176 0.56 9.61 14.01
C ALA A 176 1.17 8.19 13.90
N ALA A 177 1.67 7.82 12.72
CA ALA A 177 2.35 6.54 12.53
C ALA A 177 3.66 6.45 13.33
N LEU A 178 4.46 7.52 13.34
CA LEU A 178 5.72 7.60 14.08
C LEU A 178 5.50 7.58 15.59
N GLU A 179 4.46 8.27 16.09
CA GLU A 179 4.07 8.21 17.51
C GLU A 179 3.69 6.78 17.92
N ASP A 180 2.90 6.08 17.10
CA ASP A 180 2.52 4.70 17.36
C ASP A 180 3.75 3.75 17.35
N ILE A 181 4.68 3.94 16.41
CA ILE A 181 5.95 3.17 16.35
C ILE A 181 6.79 3.44 17.60
N ALA A 182 7.00 4.72 17.95
CA ALA A 182 7.79 5.12 19.11
C ALA A 182 7.17 4.63 20.43
N ALA A 183 5.85 4.51 20.50
CA ALA A 183 5.13 3.95 21.63
C ALA A 183 5.13 2.40 21.68
N GLY A 184 5.79 1.73 20.73
CA GLY A 184 5.84 0.27 20.66
C GLY A 184 4.51 -0.38 20.26
N LYS A 185 3.63 0.36 19.56
CA LYS A 185 2.31 -0.11 19.11
C LYS A 185 2.32 -0.65 17.67
N PHE A 186 3.50 -0.75 17.06
CA PHE A 186 3.67 -1.34 15.73
C PHE A 186 3.97 -2.85 15.84
N PRO A 187 3.37 -3.72 14.99
CA PRO A 187 2.49 -3.42 13.87
C PRO A 187 1.09 -2.95 14.31
N PHE A 188 0.46 -2.11 13.48
CA PHE A 188 -0.88 -1.59 13.75
C PHE A 188 -1.94 -2.71 13.89
N PRO A 189 -3.04 -2.50 14.65
CA PRO A 189 -4.10 -3.50 14.82
C PRO A 189 -4.68 -4.05 13.50
N GLU A 190 -4.72 -3.24 12.45
CA GLU A 190 -5.18 -3.62 11.12
C GLU A 190 -4.25 -4.64 10.46
N ILE A 191 -2.93 -4.57 10.71
CA ILE A 191 -1.96 -5.55 10.22
C ILE A 191 -2.20 -6.90 10.90
N ILE A 192 -2.55 -6.92 12.18
CA ILE A 192 -2.91 -8.15 12.88
C ILE A 192 -4.15 -8.81 12.25
N ARG A 193 -5.18 -8.00 11.91
CA ARG A 193 -6.36 -8.49 11.16
C ARG A 193 -5.98 -8.94 9.74
N ALA A 194 -5.05 -8.26 9.10
CA ALA A 194 -4.55 -8.65 7.78
C ALA A 194 -3.88 -10.03 7.83
N HIS A 195 -3.07 -10.32 8.86
CA HIS A 195 -2.50 -11.65 9.07
C HIS A 195 -3.57 -12.72 9.25
N GLU A 196 -4.65 -12.44 9.99
CA GLU A 196 -5.79 -13.37 10.12
C GLU A 196 -6.48 -13.62 8.78
N ALA A 197 -6.71 -12.57 7.98
CA ALA A 197 -7.28 -12.72 6.64
C ALA A 197 -6.35 -13.51 5.70
N CYS A 198 -5.04 -13.25 5.72
CA CYS A 198 -4.04 -14.01 4.96
C CYS A 198 -4.06 -15.50 5.33
N ARG A 199 -4.16 -15.85 6.62
CA ARG A 199 -4.36 -17.25 7.06
C ARG A 199 -5.62 -17.86 6.50
N ALA A 200 -6.74 -17.16 6.60
CA ALA A 200 -8.02 -17.64 6.09
C ALA A 200 -7.99 -17.90 4.58
N LEU A 201 -7.22 -17.11 3.83
CA LEU A 201 -6.98 -17.27 2.39
C LEU A 201 -5.93 -18.32 2.04
N GLY A 202 -5.28 -18.96 3.03
CA GLY A 202 -4.19 -19.92 2.81
C GLY A 202 -2.92 -19.27 2.26
N TRP A 203 -2.67 -18.00 2.59
CA TRP A 203 -1.50 -17.26 2.11
C TRP A 203 -0.28 -17.39 3.03
N ASP A 204 -0.44 -17.95 4.22
CA ASP A 204 0.65 -18.12 5.19
C ASP A 204 1.53 -19.34 4.90
N SER A 205 1.07 -20.25 4.04
CA SER A 205 1.85 -21.39 3.56
C SER A 205 2.74 -20.96 2.41
N VAL A 206 3.90 -20.39 2.73
CA VAL A 206 5.09 -20.61 1.90
C VAL A 206 5.78 -21.83 2.51
N GLU A 207 5.52 -23.02 1.95
CA GLU A 207 6.53 -24.08 2.07
C GLU A 207 7.80 -23.50 1.43
N ILE A 208 8.78 -23.18 2.27
CA ILE A 208 10.14 -22.85 1.84
C ILE A 208 10.86 -24.16 1.54
#